data_AF-A0A924SXJ2-F1
#
_entry.id   AF-A0A924SXJ2-F1
#
_cell.length_a   1.000
_cell.length_b   1.000
_cell.length_c   1.000
_cell.angle_alpha   90.00
_cell.angle_beta   90.00
_cell.angle_gamma   90.00
#
_symmetry.space_group_name_H-M   'P 1'
#
loop_
_entity.id
_entity.type
_entity.pdbx_description
1 polymer ?
#
loop_
_entity_poly.entity_id
_entity_poly.type
_entity_poly.pdbx_seq_one_letter_code
_entity_poly.pdbx_strand_id
1 'polypeptide(L)'
;MTFSESTSLPIARLPEKSISETDQDYMQLALALAQQAAQAGEVPVGAIIVKDGMVIGQGSNAPISMHDPSAHAEIRAIRDAAQHLENYRLVDCTLYVTLEPCAMCTGAIQHARIARLVYGANDLKTGACGSVINLMNEPKLNHHTEITGGILAHECGSVLSDFFKQRRLDKIKLNET
;
A
#
# COMPACT_ATOMS: atom_id res chain seq x y z
N MET A 1 14.31 -34.84 -1.32
CA MET A 1 14.36 -33.62 -2.14
C MET A 1 14.31 -32.45 -1.18
N THR A 2 15.46 -31.83 -0.93
CA THR A 2 15.61 -30.69 -0.01
C THR A 2 15.17 -29.43 -0.73
N PHE A 3 14.01 -28.88 -0.36
CA PHE A 3 13.62 -27.56 -0.81
C PHE A 3 14.44 -26.53 -0.04
N SER A 4 15.21 -25.74 -0.77
CA SER A 4 16.00 -24.62 -0.26
C SER A 4 15.07 -23.58 0.36
N GLU A 5 15.33 -23.22 1.61
CA GLU A 5 14.73 -22.07 2.27
C GLU A 5 15.10 -20.79 1.51
N SER A 6 14.12 -20.18 0.86
CA SER A 6 14.25 -18.84 0.29
C SER A 6 14.15 -17.84 1.45
N THR A 7 15.30 -17.41 1.97
CA THR A 7 15.37 -16.32 2.94
C THR A 7 15.03 -15.01 2.21
N SER A 8 13.76 -14.61 2.30
CA SER A 8 13.35 -13.24 1.97
C SER A 8 14.05 -12.30 2.95
N LEU A 9 14.73 -11.29 2.41
CA LEU A 9 15.39 -10.27 3.22
C LEU A 9 14.34 -9.58 4.11
N PRO A 10 14.59 -9.44 5.42
CA PRO A 10 13.66 -8.75 6.29
C PRO A 10 13.59 -7.29 5.85
N ILE A 11 12.41 -6.85 5.46
CA ILE A 11 12.11 -5.43 5.29
C ILE A 11 12.39 -4.79 6.65
N ALA A 12 13.27 -3.77 6.67
CA ALA A 12 13.64 -3.10 7.91
C ALA A 12 12.36 -2.52 8.55
N ARG A 13 11.91 -3.14 9.65
CA ARG A 13 10.75 -2.66 10.42
C ARG A 13 11.06 -1.27 10.95
N LEU A 14 10.19 -0.32 10.64
CA LEU A 14 10.21 0.99 11.28
C LEU A 14 10.18 0.81 12.82
N PRO A 15 10.92 1.63 13.58
CA PRO A 15 11.02 1.48 15.03
C PRO A 15 9.65 1.58 15.72
N GLU A 16 9.44 0.77 16.77
CA GLU A 16 8.31 0.85 17.71
C GLU A 16 8.35 2.19 18.47
N LYS A 17 7.92 3.27 17.82
CA LYS A 17 7.91 4.61 18.40
C LYS A 17 6.45 5.05 18.53
N SER A 18 6.08 5.63 19.68
CA SER A 18 4.84 6.38 19.81
C SER A 18 4.99 7.66 18.96
N ILE A 19 4.56 7.56 17.71
CA ILE A 19 4.57 8.67 16.76
C ILE A 19 3.33 9.52 17.05
N SER A 20 3.38 10.81 16.72
CA SER A 20 2.21 11.68 16.68
C SER A 20 1.06 10.95 15.96
N GLU A 21 -0.12 10.91 16.59
CA GLU A 21 -1.23 9.99 16.23
C GLU A 21 -2.07 10.49 15.04
N THR A 22 -1.53 11.39 14.20
CA THR A 22 -2.32 11.94 13.09
C THR A 22 -2.22 11.05 11.86
N ASP A 23 -3.27 11.03 11.04
CA ASP A 23 -3.25 10.33 9.77
C ASP A 23 -2.10 10.78 8.85
N GLN A 24 -1.64 12.04 8.99
CA GLN A 24 -0.52 12.57 8.23
C GLN A 24 0.80 11.88 8.61
N ASP A 25 1.04 11.65 9.90
CA ASP A 25 2.27 11.01 10.37
C ASP A 25 2.36 9.57 9.85
N TYR A 26 1.27 8.80 9.94
CA TYR A 26 1.21 7.45 9.38
C TYR A 26 1.33 7.45 7.84
N MET A 27 0.73 8.42 7.16
CA MET A 27 0.89 8.55 5.71
C MET A 27 2.34 8.89 5.30
N GLN A 28 3.09 9.65 6.11
CA GLN A 28 4.52 9.88 5.87
C GLN A 28 5.34 8.58 5.95
N LEU A 29 4.99 7.66 6.86
CA LEU A 29 5.62 6.34 6.92
C LEU A 29 5.31 5.52 5.66
N ALA A 30 4.06 5.53 5.19
CA ALA A 30 3.68 4.90 3.93
C ALA A 30 4.42 5.52 2.73
N LEU A 31 4.64 6.84 2.72
CA LEU A 31 5.46 7.53 1.72
C LEU A 31 6.91 7.09 1.70
N ALA A 32 7.52 6.83 2.88
CA ALA A 32 8.87 6.29 2.94
C ALA A 32 8.95 4.89 2.26
N LEU A 33 7.94 4.04 2.44
CA LEU A 33 7.85 2.74 1.75
C LEU A 33 7.63 2.90 0.24
N ALA A 34 6.84 3.90 -0.18
CA ALA A 34 6.65 4.22 -1.60
C ALA A 34 7.97 4.65 -2.26
N GLN A 35 8.80 5.43 -1.56
CA GLN A 35 10.13 5.82 -2.03
C GLN A 35 11.07 4.62 -2.18
N GLN A 36 10.99 3.64 -1.27
CA GLN A 36 11.74 2.39 -1.40
C GLN A 36 11.32 1.60 -2.65
N ALA A 37 10.02 1.51 -2.95
CA ALA A 37 9.54 0.90 -4.20
C ALA A 37 10.10 1.62 -5.43
N ALA A 38 10.07 2.97 -5.45
CA ALA A 38 10.67 3.75 -6.54
C ALA A 38 12.16 3.43 -6.74
N GLN A 39 12.93 3.35 -5.65
CA GLN A 39 14.36 3.01 -5.70
C GLN A 39 14.60 1.59 -6.25
N ALA A 40 13.67 0.67 -6.03
CA ALA A 40 13.68 -0.67 -6.59
C ALA A 40 13.16 -0.76 -8.04
N GLY A 41 12.79 0.37 -8.66
CA GLY A 41 12.24 0.40 -10.02
C GLY A 41 10.76 0.00 -10.12
N GLU A 42 10.09 -0.12 -8.98
CA GLU A 42 8.66 -0.45 -8.87
C GLU A 42 7.81 0.83 -8.83
N VAL A 43 6.54 0.73 -9.22
CA VAL A 43 5.60 1.87 -9.10
C VAL A 43 5.54 2.30 -7.62
N PRO A 44 5.79 3.59 -7.27
CA PRO A 44 5.98 4.00 -5.89
C PRO A 44 4.66 4.10 -5.13
N VAL A 45 4.23 2.97 -4.60
CA VAL A 45 3.11 2.87 -3.65
C VAL A 45 3.61 2.18 -2.40
N GLY A 46 3.26 2.74 -1.26
CA GLY A 46 3.57 2.21 0.06
C GLY A 46 2.32 2.14 0.91
N ALA A 47 2.29 1.18 1.83
CA ALA A 47 1.18 0.96 2.73
C ALA A 47 1.67 0.48 4.10
N ILE A 48 0.96 0.88 5.15
CA ILE A 48 1.14 0.37 6.50
C ILE A 48 -0.22 0.01 7.12
N ILE A 49 -0.20 -0.90 8.10
CA ILE A 49 -1.36 -1.23 8.92
C ILE A 49 -1.03 -0.91 10.36
N VAL A 50 -1.93 -0.16 11.00
CA VAL A 50 -1.81 0.30 12.37
C VAL A 50 -2.90 -0.34 13.23
N LYS A 51 -2.53 -0.80 14.41
CA LYS A 51 -3.45 -1.26 15.45
C LYS A 51 -2.98 -0.73 16.80
N ASP A 52 -3.87 -0.13 17.57
CA ASP A 52 -3.57 0.42 18.91
C ASP A 52 -2.37 1.39 18.90
N GLY A 53 -2.28 2.23 17.86
CA GLY A 53 -1.17 3.19 17.66
C GLY A 53 0.16 2.58 17.21
N MET A 54 0.22 1.27 16.96
CA MET A 54 1.43 0.57 16.54
C MET A 54 1.32 0.10 15.09
N VAL A 55 2.41 0.25 14.32
CA VAL A 55 2.51 -0.33 12.98
C VAL A 55 2.75 -1.84 13.10
N ILE A 56 1.78 -2.63 12.67
CA ILE A 56 1.82 -4.10 12.73
C ILE A 56 2.01 -4.76 11.36
N GLY A 57 1.89 -4.01 10.27
CA GLY A 57 2.14 -4.50 8.92
C GLY A 57 2.68 -3.42 8.00
N GLN A 58 3.58 -3.80 7.09
CA GLN A 58 4.23 -2.90 6.14
C GLN A 58 4.28 -3.51 4.74
N GLY A 59 4.13 -2.68 3.72
CA GLY A 59 4.19 -3.11 2.33
C GLY A 59 4.54 -1.98 1.37
N SER A 60 5.23 -2.33 0.30
CA SER A 60 5.47 -1.46 -0.85
C SER A 60 5.19 -2.25 -2.13
N ASN A 61 4.95 -1.61 -3.27
CA ASN A 61 4.78 -2.37 -4.51
C ASN A 61 6.06 -3.16 -4.83
N ALA A 62 5.90 -4.43 -5.18
CA ALA A 62 6.97 -5.31 -5.66
C ALA A 62 6.55 -6.28 -6.79
N PRO A 63 5.59 -5.96 -7.69
CA PRO A 63 5.11 -6.93 -8.68
C PRO A 63 6.18 -7.37 -9.69
N ILE A 64 7.13 -6.50 -10.04
CA ILE A 64 8.18 -6.81 -11.01
C ILE A 64 9.21 -7.75 -10.37
N SER A 65 9.74 -7.34 -9.22
CA SER A 65 10.81 -8.03 -8.50
C SER A 65 10.39 -9.36 -7.87
N MET A 66 9.13 -9.46 -7.41
CA MET A 66 8.60 -10.72 -6.86
C MET A 66 7.94 -11.61 -7.92
N HIS A 67 7.82 -11.15 -9.16
CA HIS A 67 7.07 -11.85 -10.22
C HIS A 67 5.65 -12.25 -9.78
N ASP A 68 5.02 -11.42 -8.94
CA ASP A 68 3.72 -11.68 -8.33
C ASP A 68 2.77 -10.53 -8.69
N PRO A 69 1.75 -10.75 -9.54
CA PRO A 69 0.80 -9.70 -9.91
C PRO A 69 -0.03 -9.20 -8.72
N SER A 70 -0.05 -9.94 -7.60
CA SER A 70 -0.73 -9.55 -6.37
C SER A 70 0.16 -8.77 -5.39
N ALA A 71 1.46 -8.60 -5.66
CA ALA A 71 2.43 -7.94 -4.76
C ALA A 71 2.30 -6.40 -4.74
N HIS A 72 1.07 -5.91 -4.61
CA HIS A 72 0.76 -4.52 -4.32
C HIS A 72 1.05 -4.20 -2.84
N ALA A 73 1.29 -2.92 -2.56
CA ALA A 73 1.62 -2.44 -1.22
C ALA A 73 0.59 -2.88 -0.16
N GLU A 74 -0.71 -2.73 -0.46
CA GLU A 74 -1.80 -3.07 0.46
C GLU A 74 -1.84 -4.58 0.75
N ILE A 75 -1.69 -5.40 -0.28
CA ILE A 75 -1.67 -6.87 -0.13
C ILE A 75 -0.50 -7.31 0.73
N ARG A 76 0.68 -6.73 0.50
CA ARG A 76 1.88 -7.05 1.30
C ARG A 76 1.72 -6.59 2.75
N ALA A 77 1.19 -5.40 2.99
CA ALA A 77 0.93 -4.92 4.34
C ALA A 77 -0.12 -5.78 5.08
N ILE A 78 -1.19 -6.21 4.39
CA ILE A 78 -2.21 -7.13 4.94
C ILE A 78 -1.58 -8.48 5.30
N ARG A 79 -0.74 -9.05 4.43
CA ARG A 79 -0.04 -10.31 4.69
C ARG A 79 0.88 -10.21 5.91
N ASP A 80 1.66 -9.14 6.00
CA ASP A 80 2.59 -8.89 7.12
C ASP A 80 1.82 -8.71 8.45
N ALA A 81 0.75 -7.91 8.46
CA ALA A 81 -0.11 -7.74 9.64
C ALA A 81 -0.82 -9.03 10.06
N ALA A 82 -1.31 -9.82 9.10
CA ALA A 82 -2.00 -11.08 9.40
C ALA A 82 -1.04 -12.12 10.00
N GLN A 83 0.22 -12.13 9.55
CA GLN A 83 1.27 -12.94 10.17
C GLN A 83 1.61 -12.43 11.58
N HIS A 84 1.71 -11.11 11.76
CA HIS A 84 1.97 -10.50 13.07
C HIS A 84 0.88 -10.85 14.11
N LEU A 85 -0.39 -10.87 13.71
CA LEU A 85 -1.52 -11.19 14.60
C LEU A 85 -1.89 -12.67 14.63
N GLU A 86 -1.23 -13.51 13.82
CA GLU A 86 -1.62 -14.90 13.55
C GLU A 86 -3.12 -15.05 13.21
N ASN A 87 -3.68 -14.04 12.53
CA ASN A 87 -5.10 -13.95 12.25
C ASN A 87 -5.34 -13.23 10.92
N TYR A 88 -6.13 -13.85 10.05
CA TYR A 88 -6.50 -13.25 8.77
C TYR A 88 -7.49 -12.08 8.91
N ARG A 89 -8.18 -11.98 10.06
CA ARG A 89 -9.05 -10.85 10.40
C ARG A 89 -8.25 -9.79 11.13
N LEU A 90 -8.08 -8.66 10.49
CA LEU A 90 -7.39 -7.45 10.96
C LEU A 90 -8.42 -6.46 11.51
N VAL A 91 -9.23 -6.93 12.47
CA VAL A 91 -10.28 -6.12 13.12
C VAL A 91 -9.62 -4.99 13.91
N ASP A 92 -10.29 -3.84 14.00
CA ASP A 92 -9.81 -2.63 14.69
C ASP A 92 -8.49 -2.08 14.14
N CYS A 93 -8.09 -2.51 12.95
CA CYS A 93 -6.90 -2.00 12.26
C CYS A 93 -7.26 -0.88 11.28
N THR A 94 -6.35 0.08 11.14
CA THR A 94 -6.39 1.11 10.09
C THR A 94 -5.30 0.84 9.06
N LEU A 95 -5.67 0.80 7.78
CA LEU A 95 -4.73 0.71 6.67
C LEU A 95 -4.48 2.11 6.09
N TYR A 96 -3.21 2.50 5.98
CA TYR A 96 -2.77 3.72 5.31
C TYR A 96 -2.07 3.35 3.99
N VAL A 97 -2.42 3.97 2.88
CA VAL A 97 -1.80 3.72 1.57
C VAL A 97 -1.64 4.99 0.75
N THR A 98 -0.52 5.16 0.05
CA THR A 98 -0.23 6.41 -0.66
C THR A 98 -1.10 6.65 -1.90
N LEU A 99 -1.73 5.61 -2.45
CA LEU A 99 -2.58 5.69 -3.64
C LEU A 99 -3.91 4.97 -3.37
N GLU A 100 -5.00 5.49 -3.92
CA GLU A 100 -6.32 4.85 -3.85
C GLU A 100 -6.25 3.37 -4.28
N PRO A 101 -6.76 2.43 -3.47
CA PRO A 101 -6.71 1.01 -3.79
C PRO A 101 -7.44 0.64 -5.09
N CYS A 102 -6.85 -0.29 -5.84
CA CYS A 102 -7.50 -0.93 -6.98
C CYS A 102 -8.50 -2.02 -6.52
N ALA A 103 -9.28 -2.57 -7.46
CA ALA A 103 -10.32 -3.56 -7.16
C ALA A 103 -9.80 -4.79 -6.37
N MET A 104 -8.60 -5.28 -6.69
CA MET A 104 -7.98 -6.40 -5.98
C MET A 104 -7.71 -6.05 -4.52
N CYS A 105 -7.04 -4.93 -4.26
CA CYS A 105 -6.69 -4.48 -2.92
C CYS A 105 -7.95 -4.17 -2.11
N THR A 106 -8.95 -3.51 -2.71
CA THR A 106 -10.24 -3.24 -2.09
C THR A 106 -10.94 -4.53 -1.62
N GLY A 107 -10.98 -5.56 -2.46
CA GLY A 107 -11.54 -6.87 -2.06
C GLY A 107 -10.77 -7.50 -0.89
N ALA A 108 -9.43 -7.42 -0.91
CA ALA A 108 -8.60 -7.93 0.18
C ALA A 108 -8.85 -7.19 1.50
N ILE A 109 -8.98 -5.86 1.47
CA ILE A 109 -9.31 -5.02 2.63
C ILE A 109 -10.65 -5.46 3.25
N GLN A 110 -11.67 -5.68 2.42
CA GLN A 110 -12.98 -6.17 2.85
C GLN A 110 -12.90 -7.57 3.49
N HIS A 111 -12.15 -8.49 2.89
CA HIS A 111 -11.97 -9.84 3.43
C HIS A 111 -11.18 -9.86 4.74
N ALA A 112 -10.20 -8.98 4.88
CA ALA A 112 -9.40 -8.81 6.09
C ALA A 112 -10.17 -8.12 7.22
N ARG A 113 -11.36 -7.53 6.97
CA ARG A 113 -12.16 -6.81 7.98
C ARG A 113 -11.44 -5.62 8.59
N ILE A 114 -10.63 -4.94 7.77
CA ILE A 114 -10.00 -3.66 8.16
C ILE A 114 -11.10 -2.66 8.51
N ALA A 115 -11.00 -2.04 9.68
CA ALA A 115 -12.01 -1.12 10.19
C ALA A 115 -11.98 0.22 9.47
N ARG A 116 -10.79 0.70 9.09
CA ARG A 116 -10.61 2.00 8.43
C ARG A 116 -9.53 1.95 7.35
N LEU A 117 -9.82 2.54 6.21
CA LEU A 117 -8.89 2.77 5.11
C LEU A 117 -8.63 4.27 4.98
N VAL A 118 -7.37 4.65 5.01
CA VAL A 118 -6.91 6.01 4.75
C VAL A 118 -6.00 6.00 3.54
N TYR A 119 -6.29 6.80 2.52
CA TYR A 119 -5.45 6.87 1.33
C TYR A 119 -5.07 8.29 0.93
N GLY A 120 -3.93 8.40 0.25
CA GLY A 120 -3.38 9.68 -0.20
C GLY A 120 -3.99 10.16 -1.51
N ALA A 121 -3.30 9.92 -2.62
CA ALA A 121 -3.75 10.37 -3.94
C ALA A 121 -4.90 9.49 -4.48
N ASN A 122 -5.82 10.08 -5.24
CA ASN A 122 -6.81 9.33 -6.02
C ASN A 122 -6.15 8.62 -7.21
N ASP A 123 -6.65 7.45 -7.58
CA ASP A 123 -6.26 6.77 -8.82
C ASP A 123 -7.38 6.86 -9.87
N LEU A 124 -7.30 7.89 -10.72
CA LEU A 124 -8.27 8.15 -11.77
C LEU A 124 -8.29 7.08 -12.89
N LYS A 125 -7.36 6.14 -12.90
CA LYS A 125 -7.28 5.09 -13.92
C LYS A 125 -7.80 3.75 -13.44
N THR A 126 -7.54 3.38 -12.19
CA THR A 126 -7.93 2.06 -11.67
C THR A 126 -8.51 2.04 -10.24
N GLY A 127 -8.67 3.21 -9.63
CA GLY A 127 -9.15 3.35 -8.25
C GLY A 127 -10.56 2.80 -8.05
N ALA A 128 -10.73 1.99 -7.00
CA ALA A 128 -11.95 1.25 -6.70
C ALA A 128 -12.65 1.70 -5.41
N CYS A 129 -12.25 2.86 -4.85
CA CYS A 129 -12.84 3.47 -3.66
C CYS A 129 -13.61 4.77 -3.97
N GLY A 130 -13.82 5.08 -5.25
CA GLY A 130 -14.55 6.27 -5.68
C GLY A 130 -14.18 6.79 -7.07
N SER A 131 -12.95 6.54 -7.54
CA SER A 131 -12.50 7.11 -8.83
C SER A 131 -13.13 6.46 -10.06
N VAL A 132 -12.90 5.15 -10.27
CA VAL A 132 -13.46 4.44 -11.43
C VAL A 132 -14.70 3.65 -11.04
N ILE A 133 -14.61 2.95 -9.91
CA ILE A 133 -15.72 2.24 -9.27
C ILE A 133 -15.66 2.49 -7.77
N ASN A 134 -16.76 2.23 -7.08
CA ASN A 134 -16.80 2.31 -5.62
C ASN A 134 -17.31 0.97 -5.05
N LEU A 135 -16.39 -0.01 -4.95
CA LEU A 135 -16.71 -1.32 -4.37
C LEU A 135 -16.95 -1.23 -2.86
N MET A 136 -16.43 -0.19 -2.22
CA MET A 136 -16.62 0.03 -0.80
C MET A 136 -18.03 0.49 -0.47
N ASN A 137 -18.73 1.17 -1.38
CA ASN A 137 -20.11 1.61 -1.21
C ASN A 137 -21.14 0.70 -1.92
N GLU A 138 -20.75 -0.50 -2.37
CA GLU A 138 -21.67 -1.44 -3.02
C GLU A 138 -22.53 -2.17 -1.98
N PRO A 139 -23.86 -1.95 -1.95
CA PRO A 139 -24.75 -2.48 -0.90
C PRO A 139 -24.86 -4.01 -0.91
N LYS A 140 -24.51 -4.69 -2.01
CA LYS A 140 -24.49 -6.16 -2.07
C LYS A 140 -23.26 -6.78 -1.41
N LEU A 141 -22.22 -5.99 -1.13
CA LEU A 141 -21.01 -6.45 -0.46
C LEU A 141 -21.11 -6.17 1.04
N ASN A 142 -20.54 -7.06 1.86
CA ASN A 142 -20.49 -6.87 3.30
C ASN A 142 -19.52 -5.73 3.63
N HIS A 143 -20.07 -4.57 4.02
CA HIS A 143 -19.31 -3.36 4.31
C HIS A 143 -18.96 -3.23 5.81
N HIS A 144 -17.69 -2.96 6.11
CA HIS A 144 -17.17 -2.81 7.49
C HIS A 144 -16.07 -1.75 7.61
N THR A 145 -15.82 -0.96 6.55
CA THR A 145 -14.59 -0.17 6.43
C THR A 145 -14.92 1.30 6.21
N GLU A 146 -14.59 2.14 7.19
CA GLU A 146 -14.61 3.60 7.05
C GLU A 146 -13.51 4.04 6.08
N ILE A 147 -13.77 5.07 5.26
CA ILE A 147 -12.82 5.55 4.24
C ILE A 147 -12.53 7.03 4.40
N THR A 148 -11.25 7.37 4.42
CA THR A 148 -10.75 8.74 4.36
C THR A 148 -9.75 8.86 3.20
N GLY A 149 -10.11 9.60 2.16
CA GLY A 149 -9.21 9.93 1.05
C GLY A 149 -8.59 11.31 1.20
N GLY A 150 -7.44 11.52 0.56
CA GLY A 150 -6.86 12.86 0.38
C GLY A 150 -5.74 13.24 1.37
N ILE A 151 -5.31 12.32 2.24
CA ILE A 151 -4.26 12.62 3.23
C ILE A 151 -2.90 12.72 2.54
N LEU A 152 -2.26 13.88 2.59
CA LEU A 152 -1.03 14.17 1.84
C LEU A 152 -1.15 13.82 0.34
N ALA A 153 -2.33 14.09 -0.24
CA ALA A 153 -2.62 13.72 -1.62
C ALA A 153 -1.65 14.32 -2.64
N HIS A 154 -1.20 15.56 -2.39
CA HIS A 154 -0.24 16.23 -3.26
C HIS A 154 1.10 15.49 -3.24
N GLU A 155 1.66 15.24 -2.06
CA GLU A 155 2.94 14.56 -1.86
C GLU A 155 2.90 13.13 -2.44
N CYS A 156 1.84 12.38 -2.13
CA CYS A 156 1.58 11.06 -2.70
C CYS A 156 1.52 11.08 -4.24
N GLY A 157 0.80 12.04 -4.82
CA GLY A 157 0.68 12.20 -6.26
C GLY A 157 1.99 12.63 -6.94
N SER A 158 2.79 13.47 -6.27
CA SER A 158 4.09 13.93 -6.77
C SER A 158 5.06 12.78 -6.96
N VAL A 159 5.21 11.90 -5.95
CA VAL A 159 6.13 10.74 -6.03
C VAL A 159 5.78 9.85 -7.22
N LEU A 160 4.49 9.56 -7.43
CA LEU A 160 4.04 8.76 -8.57
C LEU A 160 4.31 9.44 -9.92
N SER A 161 4.05 10.75 -10.00
CA SER A 161 4.24 11.55 -11.20
C SER A 161 5.71 11.65 -11.60
N ASP A 162 6.59 11.86 -10.62
CA ASP A 162 8.04 11.97 -10.80
C ASP A 162 8.63 10.64 -11.26
N PHE A 163 8.19 9.53 -10.70
CA PHE A 163 8.61 8.19 -11.12
C PHE A 163 8.31 7.93 -12.60
N PHE A 164 7.07 8.19 -13.05
CA PHE A 164 6.73 7.98 -14.45
C PHE A 164 7.40 8.99 -15.39
N LYS A 165 7.65 10.23 -14.92
CA LYS A 165 8.42 11.21 -15.67
C LYS A 165 9.85 10.72 -15.89
N GLN A 166 10.51 10.22 -14.86
CA GLN A 166 11.86 9.67 -14.95
C GLN A 166 11.91 8.48 -15.91
N ARG A 167 10.99 7.52 -15.79
CA ARG A 167 10.93 6.35 -16.71
C ARG A 167 10.75 6.73 -18.18
N ARG A 168 9.98 7.78 -18.48
CA ARG A 168 9.85 8.29 -19.86
C ARG A 168 11.16 8.86 -20.38
N LEU A 169 11.89 9.61 -19.55
CA LEU A 169 13.20 10.17 -19.91
C LEU A 169 14.24 9.07 -20.13
N ASP A 170 14.26 8.05 -19.28
CA ASP A 170 15.22 6.94 -19.41
C ASP A 170 14.97 6.12 -20.68
N LYS A 171 13.69 5.89 -21.04
CA LYS A 171 13.32 5.24 -22.29
C LYS A 171 13.76 6.02 -23.53
N ILE A 172 13.69 7.36 -23.49
CA ILE A 172 14.16 8.21 -24.59
C ILE A 172 15.68 8.05 -24.76
N LYS A 173 16.45 8.15 -23.67
CA LYS A 173 17.91 8.00 -23.71
C LYS A 173 18.37 6.65 -24.26
N LEU A 174 17.70 5.56 -23.88
CA LEU A 174 17.98 4.21 -24.37
C LEU A 174 17.71 4.02 -25.87
N ASN A 175 16.81 4.83 -26.45
CA ASN A 175 16.50 4.76 -27.88
C ASN A 175 17.41 5.67 -28.73
N GLU A 176 18.17 6.56 -28.09
CA GLU A 176 19.13 7.48 -28.74
C GLU A 176 20.57 6.96 -28.74
N THR A 177 20.83 5.85 -28.03
CA THR A 177 22.11 5.11 -27.96
C THR A 177 22.02 3.79 -28.72
#